data_AF-A0A248K1Q8-F1
#
_entry.id   AF-A0A248K1Q8-F1
#
_cell.length_a   1.000
_cell.length_b   1.000
_cell.length_c   1.000
_cell.angle_alpha   90.00
_cell.angle_beta   90.00
_cell.angle_gamma   90.00
#
_symmetry.space_group_name_H-M   'P 1'
#
loop_
_entity.id
_entity.type
_entity.pdbx_description
1 polymer ?
#
loop_
_entity_poly.entity_id
_entity_poly.type
_entity_poly.pdbx_seq_one_letter_code
_entity_poly.pdbx_strand_id
1 'polypeptide(L)'
;MSRIAAKPPARRPEATGDPFRLDTDPTVPKPRGTIEIIETGGGLTLSDKKLFNVILAHSWDKLADATAALPPFRAATADLKRAIGEETEHSNARLKSCFDRLMSVRVEFPYLSSDGEVKEGGAPLLSFRALPKGKGYAEWSFPAELRPALAEPSAWARIHLAVCTSFSSKYALALYELLSVRVNLREPDWEVDIDTFRQLLSVKNTSANKNFGILQREVLERAVREVNELSAIECSYTPIRSPSRGRPVVALRFTIRKKERAALTSAARATEFAIDPVGPVGKGGFAAGARDADTVDLEDGKTDRDRPVSVLGLKRRVSDTALEQLRAEYPGTDIDVALDRWADWASGQAGKIRNADLAFAGFVRKLAGEAPPVVVAAPAPALPAPRGTHQGLIDRLAAEPLDVRTRLYKRARELGAPEVRAASAASNIHKWVDWVAEEVAGVLR
;
A
#
# COMPACT_ATOMS: atom_id res chain seq x y z
N MET A 1 21.70 -31.72 -1.96
CA MET A 1 21.43 -30.59 -2.89
C MET A 1 19.93 -30.56 -3.18
N SER A 2 19.14 -29.82 -2.38
CA SER A 2 17.71 -29.64 -2.66
C SER A 2 17.55 -28.67 -3.81
N ARG A 3 17.03 -29.15 -4.95
CA ARG A 3 16.55 -28.30 -6.04
C ARG A 3 15.37 -27.49 -5.52
N ILE A 4 15.60 -26.20 -5.27
CA ILE A 4 14.53 -25.24 -5.02
C ILE A 4 13.68 -25.22 -6.30
N ALA A 5 12.43 -25.67 -6.21
CA ALA A 5 11.49 -25.57 -7.31
C ALA A 5 11.31 -24.08 -7.65
N ALA A 6 11.46 -23.73 -8.93
CA ALA A 6 11.27 -22.35 -9.40
C ALA A 6 9.83 -21.89 -9.04
N LYS A 7 9.73 -20.74 -8.36
CA LYS A 7 8.46 -20.11 -7.99
C LYS A 7 7.63 -19.91 -9.28
N PRO A 8 6.32 -20.26 -9.30
CA PRO A 8 5.48 -19.90 -10.43
C PRO A 8 5.53 -18.38 -10.63
N PRO A 9 5.54 -17.89 -11.88
CA PRO A 9 5.71 -16.47 -12.17
C PRO A 9 4.61 -15.67 -11.45
N ALA A 10 5.01 -14.58 -10.80
CA ALA A 10 4.07 -13.69 -10.14
C ALA A 10 3.07 -13.15 -11.17
N ARG A 11 1.76 -13.18 -10.86
CA ARG A 11 0.73 -12.65 -11.76
C ARG A 11 1.03 -11.17 -12.02
N ARG A 12 1.07 -10.78 -13.29
CA ARG A 12 1.24 -9.37 -13.71
C ARG A 12 0.21 -8.51 -12.98
N PRO A 13 0.63 -7.39 -12.36
CA PRO A 13 -0.32 -6.51 -11.69
C PRO A 13 -1.23 -5.83 -12.71
N GLU A 14 -2.47 -5.57 -12.33
CA GLU A 14 -3.49 -4.99 -13.20
C GLU A 14 -3.66 -3.49 -12.89
N ALA A 15 -3.94 -2.70 -13.93
CA ALA A 15 -4.46 -1.34 -13.74
C ALA A 15 -5.95 -1.41 -13.37
N THR A 16 -6.43 -0.43 -12.60
CA THR A 16 -7.84 -0.37 -12.17
C THR A 16 -8.45 0.96 -12.57
N GLY A 17 -9.78 0.98 -12.73
CA GLY A 17 -10.53 2.19 -13.07
C GLY A 17 -10.27 2.68 -14.51
N ASP A 18 -11.00 3.73 -14.91
CA ASP A 18 -10.78 4.42 -16.18
C ASP A 18 -9.83 5.61 -15.93
N PRO A 19 -8.62 5.65 -16.55
CA PRO A 19 -7.63 6.69 -16.31
C PRO A 19 -8.08 8.10 -16.69
N PHE A 20 -9.18 8.26 -17.43
CA PHE A 20 -9.78 9.55 -17.78
C PHE A 20 -10.92 9.97 -16.84
N ARG A 21 -11.26 9.12 -15.88
CA ARG A 21 -12.36 9.29 -14.93
C ARG A 21 -11.85 9.12 -13.50
N LEU A 22 -11.38 10.23 -12.92
CA LEU A 22 -10.80 10.26 -11.58
C LEU A 22 -11.79 9.83 -10.47
N ASP A 23 -13.10 9.91 -10.72
CA ASP A 23 -14.16 9.38 -9.85
C ASP A 23 -14.15 7.86 -9.71
N THR A 24 -13.45 7.15 -10.61
CA THR A 24 -13.29 5.68 -10.56
C THR A 24 -12.08 5.22 -9.77
N ASP A 25 -11.34 6.14 -9.13
CA ASP A 25 -10.01 5.91 -8.53
C ASP A 25 -9.10 5.07 -9.43
N PRO A 26 -8.74 5.60 -10.60
CA PRO A 26 -7.91 4.85 -11.51
C PRO A 26 -6.51 4.70 -10.94
N THR A 27 -5.99 3.47 -11.00
CA THR A 27 -4.64 3.15 -10.52
C THR A 27 -3.83 2.42 -11.58
N VAL A 28 -2.52 2.64 -11.54
CA VAL A 28 -1.56 1.95 -12.40
C VAL A 28 -0.46 1.31 -11.57
N PRO A 29 -0.11 0.04 -11.84
CA PRO A 29 1.09 -0.55 -11.26
C PRO A 29 2.31 0.00 -12.00
N LYS A 30 2.92 1.04 -11.44
CA LYS A 30 4.07 1.71 -12.05
C LYS A 30 5.36 0.96 -11.68
N PRO A 31 6.12 0.43 -12.65
CA PRO A 31 7.36 -0.29 -12.37
C PRO A 31 8.39 0.60 -11.67
N ARG A 32 9.16 0.05 -10.73
CA ARG A 32 10.19 0.76 -9.97
C ARG A 32 11.19 1.48 -10.88
N GLY A 33 11.63 0.83 -11.97
CA GLY A 33 12.55 1.44 -12.94
C GLY A 33 11.98 2.67 -13.67
N THR A 34 10.67 2.89 -13.63
CA THR A 34 10.02 4.12 -14.14
C THR A 34 9.69 5.14 -13.06
N ILE A 35 9.91 4.79 -11.78
CA ILE A 35 9.76 5.65 -10.61
C ILE A 35 11.11 6.23 -10.23
N GLU A 36 12.12 5.36 -10.09
CA GLU A 36 13.51 5.71 -9.75
C GLU A 36 14.31 6.11 -10.99
N ILE A 37 13.70 6.94 -11.84
CA ILE A 37 14.35 7.47 -13.03
C ILE A 37 15.26 8.65 -12.68
N ILE A 38 16.46 8.65 -13.25
CA ILE A 38 17.33 9.83 -13.23
C ILE A 38 17.06 10.61 -14.51
N GLU A 39 16.56 11.83 -14.37
CA GLU A 39 16.26 12.70 -15.51
C GLU A 39 17.52 13.41 -15.98
N THR A 40 17.91 13.19 -17.23
CA THR A 40 18.97 13.96 -17.87
C THR A 40 18.39 15.16 -18.66
N GLY A 41 19.04 16.31 -18.58
CA GLY A 41 18.62 17.54 -19.26
C GLY A 41 17.72 18.47 -18.41
N GLY A 42 16.74 19.14 -19.05
CA GLY A 42 15.88 20.16 -18.42
C GLY A 42 14.88 19.64 -17.39
N GLY A 43 14.73 18.32 -17.31
CA GLY A 43 13.82 17.63 -16.39
C GLY A 43 12.35 17.71 -16.79
N LEU A 44 11.55 16.86 -16.16
CA LEU A 44 10.10 16.79 -16.30
C LEU A 44 9.42 17.81 -15.38
N THR A 45 8.36 18.41 -15.90
CA THR A 45 7.40 19.22 -15.15
C THR A 45 6.38 18.33 -14.44
N LEU A 46 5.58 18.94 -13.56
CA LEU A 46 4.49 18.23 -12.89
C LEU A 46 3.49 17.64 -13.90
N SER A 47 3.06 18.43 -14.89
CA SER A 47 2.12 17.98 -15.93
C SER A 47 2.67 16.82 -16.75
N ASP A 48 3.98 16.79 -17.03
CA ASP A 48 4.61 15.68 -17.75
C ASP A 48 4.53 14.38 -16.95
N LYS A 49 4.81 14.44 -15.64
CA LYS A 49 4.76 13.28 -14.74
C LYS A 49 3.32 12.76 -14.59
N LYS A 50 2.34 13.66 -14.41
CA LYS A 50 0.91 13.31 -14.42
C LYS A 50 0.51 12.64 -15.73
N LEU A 51 0.88 13.25 -16.86
CA LEU A 51 0.59 12.73 -18.19
C LEU A 51 1.19 11.35 -18.39
N PHE A 52 2.44 11.14 -18.00
CA PHE A 52 3.11 9.84 -18.10
C PHE A 52 2.34 8.75 -17.34
N ASN A 53 1.89 9.03 -16.12
CA ASN A 53 1.12 8.07 -15.33
C ASN A 53 -0.24 7.75 -15.98
N VAL A 54 -0.94 8.76 -16.52
CA VAL A 54 -2.23 8.58 -17.21
C VAL A 54 -2.06 7.74 -18.48
N ILE A 55 -1.08 8.08 -19.33
CA ILE A 55 -0.87 7.34 -20.59
C ILE A 55 -0.35 5.93 -20.35
N LEU A 56 0.43 5.71 -19.28
CA LEU A 56 0.86 4.38 -18.86
C LEU A 56 -0.34 3.54 -18.41
N ALA A 57 -1.23 4.10 -17.58
CA ALA A 57 -2.46 3.44 -17.14
C ALA A 57 -3.33 3.03 -18.33
N HIS A 58 -3.58 3.96 -19.28
CA HIS A 58 -4.38 3.69 -20.49
C HIS A 58 -3.79 2.59 -21.39
N SER A 59 -2.48 2.43 -21.34
CA SER A 59 -1.76 1.51 -22.21
C SER A 59 -1.46 0.16 -21.54
N TRP A 60 -1.69 0.04 -20.23
CA TRP A 60 -1.11 -0.99 -19.38
C TRP A 60 -1.42 -2.41 -19.87
N ASP A 61 -2.70 -2.73 -20.10
CA ASP A 61 -3.12 -4.09 -20.46
C ASP A 61 -2.51 -4.54 -21.79
N LYS A 62 -2.42 -3.63 -22.76
CA LYS A 62 -1.83 -3.89 -24.08
C LYS A 62 -0.32 -4.04 -24.04
N LEU A 63 0.35 -3.52 -23.00
CA LEU A 63 1.79 -3.67 -22.78
C LEU A 63 2.16 -5.01 -22.13
N ALA A 64 1.22 -5.95 -21.96
CA ALA A 64 1.48 -7.27 -21.39
C ALA A 64 2.48 -8.10 -22.20
N ASP A 65 2.47 -7.95 -23.52
CA ASP A 65 3.40 -8.60 -24.42
C ASP A 65 4.46 -7.59 -24.87
N ALA A 66 5.69 -7.75 -24.36
CA ALA A 66 6.81 -6.89 -24.70
C ALA A 66 7.19 -6.95 -26.20
N THR A 67 6.88 -8.06 -26.87
CA THR A 67 7.25 -8.33 -28.26
C THR A 67 6.15 -7.97 -29.26
N ALA A 68 4.93 -7.71 -28.78
CA ALA A 68 3.81 -7.37 -29.63
C ALA A 68 4.10 -6.14 -30.50
N ALA A 69 3.77 -6.25 -31.78
CA ALA A 69 3.71 -5.12 -32.70
C ALA A 69 2.47 -4.27 -32.38
N LEU A 70 2.64 -3.31 -31.48
CA LEU A 70 1.57 -2.41 -31.05
C LEU A 70 1.51 -1.16 -31.95
N PRO A 71 0.33 -0.79 -32.48
CA PRO A 71 0.15 0.53 -33.07
C PRO A 71 0.25 1.62 -31.99
N PRO A 72 0.43 2.89 -32.36
CA PRO A 72 0.37 3.97 -31.40
C PRO A 72 -0.93 3.94 -30.59
N PHE A 73 -0.78 4.09 -29.27
CA PHE A 73 -1.91 4.33 -28.37
C PHE A 73 -2.53 5.67 -28.71
N ARG A 74 -3.84 5.81 -28.47
CA ARG A 74 -4.59 7.02 -28.78
C ARG A 74 -5.60 7.33 -27.68
N ALA A 75 -5.78 8.61 -27.38
CA ALA A 75 -6.85 9.14 -26.54
C ALA A 75 -7.23 10.56 -26.94
N ALA A 76 -8.44 11.01 -26.57
CA ALA A 76 -8.89 12.37 -26.83
C ALA A 76 -8.05 13.37 -26.02
N THR A 77 -7.71 14.52 -26.63
CA THR A 77 -6.92 15.54 -25.94
C THR A 77 -7.67 16.19 -24.79
N ALA A 78 -9.00 16.23 -24.86
CA ALA A 78 -9.85 16.73 -23.77
C ALA A 78 -9.77 15.83 -22.52
N ASP A 79 -9.79 14.51 -22.73
CA ASP A 79 -9.71 13.54 -21.64
C ASP A 79 -8.33 13.52 -20.99
N LEU A 80 -7.27 13.59 -21.80
CA LEU A 80 -5.89 13.71 -21.30
C LEU A 80 -5.71 14.97 -20.45
N LYS A 81 -6.21 16.12 -20.91
CA LYS A 81 -6.15 17.39 -20.15
C LYS A 81 -6.93 17.29 -18.84
N ARG A 82 -8.14 16.72 -18.85
CA ARG A 82 -8.92 16.50 -17.62
C ARG A 82 -8.20 15.58 -16.65
N ALA A 83 -7.64 14.48 -17.12
CA ALA A 83 -6.96 13.49 -16.28
C ALA A 83 -5.74 14.06 -15.55
N ILE A 84 -5.07 15.07 -16.12
CA ILE A 84 -3.90 15.73 -15.51
C ILE A 84 -4.24 17.03 -14.76
N GLY A 85 -5.51 17.43 -14.67
CA GLY A 85 -5.96 18.65 -13.99
C GLY A 85 -5.76 19.95 -14.79
N GLU A 86 -5.80 19.85 -16.13
CA GLU A 86 -5.73 20.98 -17.07
C GLU A 86 -7.01 21.12 -17.92
N GLU A 87 -8.17 20.74 -17.38
CA GLU A 87 -9.46 20.73 -18.08
C GLU A 87 -9.91 22.10 -18.60
N THR A 88 -9.47 23.19 -17.95
CA THR A 88 -9.79 24.56 -18.34
C THR A 88 -8.94 25.08 -19.50
N GLU A 89 -7.85 24.38 -19.84
CA GLU A 89 -6.98 24.79 -20.94
C GLU A 89 -7.66 24.46 -22.29
N HIS A 90 -7.92 25.48 -23.10
CA HIS A 90 -8.57 25.30 -24.41
C HIS A 90 -7.60 24.86 -25.50
N SER A 91 -6.34 25.30 -25.41
CA SER A 91 -5.30 24.94 -26.38
C SER A 91 -4.75 23.53 -26.12
N ASN A 92 -4.09 22.95 -27.14
CA ASN A 92 -3.29 21.73 -26.98
C ASN A 92 -1.79 22.04 -26.91
N ALA A 93 -1.39 23.31 -26.84
CA ALA A 93 0.02 23.72 -26.82
C ALA A 93 0.79 23.14 -25.63
N ARG A 94 0.24 23.25 -24.41
CA ARG A 94 0.86 22.70 -23.19
C ARG A 94 0.93 21.18 -23.22
N LEU A 95 -0.15 20.51 -23.60
CA LEU A 95 -0.19 19.06 -23.77
C LEU A 95 0.84 18.59 -24.81
N LYS A 96 0.94 19.29 -25.95
CA LYS A 96 1.97 19.04 -26.96
C LYS A 96 3.38 19.16 -26.35
N SER A 97 3.66 20.23 -25.61
CA SER A 97 4.95 20.40 -24.93
C SER A 97 5.25 19.29 -23.92
N CYS A 98 4.23 18.73 -23.26
CA CYS A 98 4.41 17.59 -22.37
C CYS A 98 4.87 16.34 -23.14
N PHE A 99 4.19 16.01 -24.23
CA PHE A 99 4.62 14.91 -25.10
C PHE A 99 6.03 15.15 -25.69
N ASP A 100 6.37 16.39 -26.06
CA ASP A 100 7.72 16.76 -26.52
C ASP A 100 8.80 16.49 -25.45
N ARG A 101 8.52 16.82 -24.19
CA ARG A 101 9.44 16.54 -23.08
C ARG A 101 9.55 15.05 -22.78
N LEU A 102 8.46 14.29 -22.81
CA LEU A 102 8.48 12.84 -22.61
C LEU A 102 9.27 12.09 -23.71
N MET A 103 9.36 12.66 -24.91
CA MET A 103 10.18 12.16 -26.02
C MET A 103 11.66 12.53 -25.91
N SER A 104 12.01 13.62 -25.22
CA SER A 104 13.36 14.20 -25.24
C SER A 104 14.15 14.01 -23.94
N VAL A 105 13.48 13.90 -22.80
CA VAL A 105 14.14 13.59 -21.53
C VAL A 105 14.55 12.12 -21.54
N ARG A 106 15.86 11.88 -21.49
CA ARG A 106 16.42 10.54 -21.35
C ARG A 106 16.40 10.14 -19.88
N VAL A 107 15.87 8.96 -19.63
CA VAL A 107 15.82 8.33 -18.32
C VAL A 107 16.78 7.15 -18.28
N GLU A 108 17.45 6.98 -17.15
CA GLU A 108 18.33 5.86 -16.88
C GLU A 108 17.59 4.82 -16.01
N PHE A 109 17.80 3.53 -16.30
CA PHE A 109 17.18 2.40 -15.62
C PHE A 109 18.07 1.15 -15.66
N PRO A 110 17.96 0.23 -14.69
CA PRO A 110 18.70 -1.03 -14.73
C PRO A 110 18.27 -1.91 -15.91
N TYR A 111 19.24 -2.44 -16.64
CA TYR A 111 19.09 -3.22 -17.87
C TYR A 111 19.93 -4.50 -17.79
N LEU A 112 19.31 -5.67 -17.98
CA LEU A 112 20.04 -6.94 -18.06
C LEU A 112 20.63 -7.10 -19.46
N SER A 113 21.95 -7.03 -19.58
CA SER A 113 22.62 -7.22 -20.88
C SER A 113 22.74 -8.70 -21.25
N SER A 114 23.07 -8.95 -22.52
CA SER A 114 23.16 -10.27 -23.13
C SER A 114 24.21 -11.20 -22.50
N ASP A 115 25.16 -10.64 -21.76
CA ASP A 115 26.16 -11.33 -20.96
C ASP A 115 25.67 -11.72 -19.55
N GLY A 116 24.42 -11.38 -19.20
CA GLY A 116 23.81 -11.68 -17.92
C GLY A 116 24.14 -10.68 -16.80
N GLU A 117 24.85 -9.60 -17.11
CA GLU A 117 25.13 -8.53 -16.14
C GLU A 117 24.01 -7.48 -16.12
N VAL A 118 23.69 -6.95 -14.93
CA VAL A 118 22.82 -5.78 -14.82
C VAL A 118 23.67 -4.53 -15.06
N LYS A 119 23.40 -3.86 -16.17
CA LYS A 119 24.04 -2.60 -16.59
C LYS A 119 23.06 -1.45 -16.51
N GLU A 120 23.57 -0.24 -16.68
CA GLU A 120 22.73 0.95 -16.82
C GLU A 120 22.27 1.09 -18.27
N GLY A 121 20.95 0.99 -18.47
CA GLY A 121 20.28 1.30 -19.73
C GLY A 121 19.72 2.72 -19.69
N GLY A 122 19.49 3.33 -20.87
CA GLY A 122 18.81 4.61 -20.91
C GLY A 122 18.08 4.85 -22.22
N ALA A 123 16.86 5.35 -22.12
CA ALA A 123 15.94 5.60 -23.22
C ALA A 123 15.08 6.84 -22.92
N PRO A 124 14.44 7.46 -23.91
CA PRO A 124 13.34 8.39 -23.64
C PRO A 124 12.15 7.65 -23.01
N LEU A 125 11.17 8.37 -22.45
CA LEU A 125 9.95 7.74 -21.93
C LEU A 125 8.96 7.36 -23.04
N LEU A 126 9.00 8.06 -24.17
CA LEU A 126 8.22 7.78 -25.37
C LEU A 126 9.13 7.71 -26.60
N SER A 127 8.80 6.82 -27.54
CA SER A 127 9.48 6.67 -28.83
C SER A 127 8.70 7.31 -29.99
N PHE A 128 7.43 7.61 -29.78
CA PHE A 128 6.59 8.30 -30.74
C PHE A 128 5.54 9.17 -30.03
N ARG A 129 5.18 10.30 -30.64
CA ARG A 129 3.97 11.04 -30.32
C ARG A 129 3.41 11.76 -31.55
N ALA A 130 2.09 11.85 -31.68
CA ALA A 130 1.43 12.72 -32.66
C ALA A 130 0.22 13.44 -32.06
N LEU A 131 0.01 14.70 -32.47
CA LEU A 131 -1.18 15.48 -32.11
C LEU A 131 -1.73 16.12 -33.39
N PRO A 132 -2.47 15.38 -34.23
CA PRO A 132 -2.92 15.87 -35.52
C PRO A 132 -3.83 17.10 -35.37
N LYS A 133 -3.50 18.18 -36.08
CA LYS A 133 -4.22 19.45 -36.00
C LYS A 133 -5.71 19.25 -36.35
N GLY A 134 -6.60 19.74 -35.47
CA GLY A 134 -8.05 19.68 -35.68
C GLY A 134 -8.69 18.31 -35.50
N LYS A 135 -7.95 17.27 -35.09
CA LYS A 135 -8.52 15.92 -34.90
C LYS A 135 -8.95 15.59 -33.47
N GLY A 136 -8.55 16.39 -32.48
CA GLY A 136 -8.99 16.25 -31.09
C GLY A 136 -8.43 15.04 -30.33
N TYR A 137 -7.41 14.36 -30.85
CA TYR A 137 -6.73 13.26 -30.18
C TYR A 137 -5.21 13.41 -30.20
N ALA A 138 -4.55 12.74 -29.26
CA ALA A 138 -3.12 12.53 -29.23
C ALA A 138 -2.81 11.03 -29.39
N GLU A 139 -1.63 10.74 -29.92
CA GLU A 139 -1.08 9.41 -30.08
C GLU A 139 0.29 9.31 -29.45
N TRP A 140 0.67 8.13 -28.97
CA TRP A 140 1.99 7.88 -28.39
C TRP A 140 2.43 6.42 -28.51
N SER A 141 3.72 6.16 -28.34
CA SER A 141 4.27 4.80 -28.23
C SER A 141 5.41 4.77 -27.22
N PHE A 142 5.53 3.64 -26.52
CA PHE A 142 6.65 3.38 -25.63
C PHE A 142 7.82 2.76 -26.41
N PRO A 143 9.08 3.11 -26.06
CA PRO A 143 10.27 2.51 -26.66
C PRO A 143 10.33 1.00 -26.42
N ALA A 144 10.90 0.26 -27.37
CA ALA A 144 11.01 -1.19 -27.27
C ALA A 144 11.86 -1.62 -26.07
N GLU A 145 12.87 -0.82 -25.72
CA GLU A 145 13.79 -1.01 -24.60
C GLU A 145 13.09 -0.95 -23.24
N LEU A 146 11.99 -0.18 -23.15
CA LEU A 146 11.24 -0.01 -21.91
C LEU A 146 10.17 -1.09 -21.74
N ARG A 147 9.65 -1.67 -22.84
CA ARG A 147 8.53 -2.62 -22.80
C ARG A 147 8.77 -3.85 -21.92
N PRO A 148 9.95 -4.50 -21.89
CA PRO A 148 10.18 -5.64 -21.00
C PRO A 148 9.91 -5.28 -19.53
N ALA A 149 10.38 -4.12 -19.07
CA ALA A 149 10.17 -3.65 -17.70
C ALA A 149 8.71 -3.27 -17.40
N LEU A 150 7.92 -2.91 -18.42
CA LEU A 150 6.48 -2.63 -18.30
C LEU A 150 5.60 -3.89 -18.39
N ALA A 151 6.04 -4.89 -19.14
CA ALA A 151 5.35 -6.16 -19.32
C ALA A 151 5.44 -6.99 -18.04
N GLU A 152 6.65 -7.17 -17.50
CA GLU A 152 6.91 -8.01 -16.33
C GLU A 152 7.76 -7.24 -15.30
N PRO A 153 7.15 -6.32 -14.53
CA PRO A 153 7.88 -5.57 -13.52
C PRO A 153 8.24 -6.45 -12.31
N SER A 154 9.53 -6.58 -12.01
CA SER A 154 10.03 -7.27 -10.83
C SER A 154 9.65 -6.57 -9.51
N ALA A 155 9.57 -5.24 -9.54
CA ALA A 155 9.13 -4.38 -8.45
C ALA A 155 8.30 -3.23 -9.01
N TRP A 156 7.21 -2.87 -8.31
CA TRP A 156 6.28 -1.84 -8.74
C TRP A 156 5.55 -1.22 -7.54
N ALA A 157 4.94 -0.06 -7.77
CA ALA A 157 4.03 0.57 -6.82
C ALA A 157 2.67 0.80 -7.44
N ARG A 158 1.60 0.67 -6.65
CA ARG A 158 0.26 1.08 -7.09
C ARG A 158 0.17 2.61 -6.98
N ILE A 159 0.05 3.28 -8.11
CA ILE A 159 -0.02 4.73 -8.20
C ILE A 159 -1.47 5.14 -8.47
N HIS A 160 -2.05 5.94 -7.57
CA HIS A 160 -3.40 6.47 -7.72
C HIS A 160 -3.37 7.76 -8.55
N LEU A 161 -4.01 7.76 -9.73
CA LEU A 161 -3.93 8.90 -10.64
C LEU A 161 -4.64 10.14 -10.08
N ALA A 162 -5.72 9.94 -9.32
CA ALA A 162 -6.42 11.05 -8.67
C ALA A 162 -5.55 11.75 -7.61
N VAL A 163 -4.78 10.98 -6.81
CA VAL A 163 -3.76 11.53 -5.89
C VAL A 163 -2.68 12.26 -6.69
N CYS A 164 -2.18 11.67 -7.78
CA CYS A 164 -1.22 12.34 -8.67
C CYS A 164 -1.74 13.70 -9.15
N THR A 165 -3.01 13.77 -9.57
CA THR A 165 -3.63 14.99 -10.09
C THR A 165 -3.83 16.05 -9.03
N SER A 166 -4.04 15.69 -7.76
CA SER A 166 -4.15 16.64 -6.64
C SER A 166 -2.83 17.32 -6.27
N PHE A 167 -1.67 16.74 -6.60
CA PHE A 167 -0.39 17.40 -6.30
C PHE A 167 -0.22 18.71 -7.07
N SER A 168 0.37 19.69 -6.39
CA SER A 168 0.77 21.00 -6.92
C SER A 168 2.28 21.12 -7.14
N SER A 169 3.06 20.17 -6.59
CA SER A 169 4.51 20.10 -6.71
C SER A 169 4.96 18.85 -7.46
N LYS A 170 5.85 19.04 -8.45
CA LYS A 170 6.52 17.90 -9.11
C LYS A 170 7.34 17.06 -8.13
N TYR A 171 7.85 17.70 -7.07
CA TYR A 171 8.62 17.04 -6.02
C TYR A 171 7.72 16.21 -5.10
N ALA A 172 6.49 16.67 -4.82
CA ALA A 172 5.51 15.90 -4.05
C ALA A 172 5.10 14.63 -4.80
N LEU A 173 4.81 14.74 -6.10
CA LEU A 173 4.48 13.58 -6.94
C LEU A 173 5.66 12.59 -6.98
N ALA A 174 6.88 13.06 -7.24
CA ALA A 174 8.06 12.20 -7.26
C ALA A 174 8.30 11.51 -5.90
N LEU A 175 8.19 12.24 -4.79
CA LEU A 175 8.30 11.68 -3.45
C LEU A 175 7.20 10.64 -3.20
N TYR A 176 5.94 10.96 -3.52
CA TYR A 176 4.82 10.02 -3.40
C TYR A 176 5.10 8.70 -4.12
N GLU A 177 5.61 8.73 -5.35
CA GLU A 177 5.94 7.51 -6.09
C GLU A 177 7.07 6.72 -5.41
N LEU A 178 8.15 7.38 -4.99
CA LEU A 178 9.27 6.76 -4.27
C LEU A 178 8.80 6.07 -2.98
N LEU A 179 7.93 6.74 -2.22
CA LEU A 179 7.37 6.21 -0.98
C LEU A 179 6.35 5.09 -1.24
N SER A 180 5.60 5.15 -2.33
CA SER A 180 4.60 4.13 -2.70
C SER A 180 5.23 2.76 -2.99
N VAL A 181 6.45 2.74 -3.51
CA VAL A 181 7.24 1.50 -3.68
C VAL A 181 7.62 0.88 -2.33
N ARG A 182 7.74 1.72 -1.28
CA ARG A 182 8.31 1.36 0.02
C ARG A 182 7.28 1.10 1.12
N VAL A 183 6.12 1.75 1.06
CA VAL A 183 5.12 1.75 2.15
C VAL A 183 4.58 0.36 2.51
N ASN A 184 4.70 -0.62 1.60
CA ASN A 184 4.30 -2.01 1.82
C ASN A 184 5.49 -2.92 2.20
N LEU A 185 6.70 -2.38 2.36
CA LEU A 185 7.87 -3.11 2.81
C LEU A 185 7.82 -3.37 4.33
N ARG A 186 8.64 -4.32 4.80
CA ARG A 186 8.65 -4.80 6.19
C ARG A 186 9.30 -3.75 7.05
N GLU A 187 10.32 -3.16 6.46
CA GLU A 187 11.03 -2.00 6.91
C GLU A 187 10.75 -0.93 5.85
N PRO A 188 9.66 -0.18 5.99
CA PRO A 188 9.28 0.84 5.02
C PRO A 188 10.17 2.09 5.14
N ASP A 189 10.85 2.27 6.29
CA ASP A 189 11.78 3.37 6.53
C ASP A 189 12.90 3.35 5.49
N TRP A 190 13.25 4.52 4.97
CA TRP A 190 14.14 4.64 3.81
C TRP A 190 15.26 5.61 4.09
N GLU A 191 16.48 5.11 4.08
CA GLU A 191 17.68 5.94 4.13
C GLU A 191 18.24 6.13 2.72
N VAL A 192 18.53 7.39 2.37
CA VAL A 192 19.05 7.74 1.05
C VAL A 192 20.12 8.79 1.22
N ASP A 193 21.22 8.63 0.48
CA ASP A 193 22.25 9.66 0.43
C ASP A 193 21.69 10.96 -0.17
N ILE A 194 22.30 12.09 0.19
CA ILE A 194 21.76 13.38 -0.20
C ILE A 194 21.85 13.64 -1.71
N ASP A 195 22.85 13.05 -2.38
CA ASP A 195 23.11 13.29 -3.80
C ASP A 195 22.21 12.43 -4.69
N THR A 196 21.96 11.17 -4.35
CA THR A 196 20.93 10.34 -4.99
C THR A 196 19.55 10.92 -4.74
N PHE A 197 19.25 11.40 -3.53
CA PHE A 197 17.97 12.09 -3.29
C PHE A 197 17.77 13.30 -4.22
N ARG A 198 18.82 14.11 -4.42
CA ARG A 198 18.76 15.25 -5.36
C ARG A 198 18.52 14.80 -6.80
N GLN A 199 19.10 13.67 -7.20
CA GLN A 199 18.91 13.10 -8.54
C GLN A 199 17.48 12.59 -8.71
N LEU A 200 16.98 11.81 -7.76
CA LEU A 200 15.63 11.23 -7.78
C LEU A 200 14.53 12.31 -7.78
N LEU A 201 14.76 13.45 -7.13
CA LEU A 201 13.82 14.57 -7.11
C LEU A 201 14.06 15.57 -8.26
N SER A 202 15.00 15.27 -9.16
CA SER A 202 15.30 16.06 -10.36
C SER A 202 15.60 17.53 -10.05
N VAL A 203 16.35 17.79 -8.97
CA VAL A 203 16.68 19.17 -8.53
C VAL A 203 18.00 19.68 -9.10
N LYS A 204 18.70 18.88 -9.91
CA LYS A 204 20.07 19.13 -10.41
C LYS A 204 20.30 20.55 -10.95
N ASN A 205 19.32 21.09 -11.68
CA ASN A 205 19.39 22.41 -12.32
C ASN A 205 18.83 23.56 -11.45
N THR A 206 18.67 23.34 -10.15
CA THR A 206 18.09 24.33 -9.21
C THR A 206 19.07 24.66 -8.09
N SER A 207 18.81 25.75 -7.36
CA SER A 207 19.55 26.14 -6.16
C SER A 207 19.51 25.07 -5.05
N ALA A 208 18.44 24.27 -4.99
CA ALA A 208 18.29 23.15 -4.06
C ALA A 208 19.35 22.05 -4.26
N ASN A 209 19.98 21.98 -5.45
CA ASN A 209 21.05 21.02 -5.70
C ASN A 209 22.31 21.30 -4.86
N LYS A 210 22.59 22.57 -4.57
CA LYS A 210 23.84 22.97 -3.89
C LYS A 210 23.63 23.34 -2.43
N ASN A 211 22.42 23.78 -2.06
CA ASN A 211 22.14 24.29 -0.72
C ASN A 211 21.05 23.45 -0.04
N PHE A 212 21.42 22.81 1.08
CA PHE A 212 20.49 21.98 1.85
C PHE A 212 19.32 22.77 2.45
N GLY A 213 19.53 24.00 2.94
CA GLY A 213 18.43 24.81 3.49
C GLY A 213 17.38 25.18 2.44
N ILE A 214 17.81 25.39 1.20
CA ILE A 214 16.90 25.60 0.05
C ILE A 214 16.20 24.29 -0.31
N LEU A 215 16.93 23.17 -0.40
CA LEU A 215 16.36 21.84 -0.61
C LEU A 215 15.28 21.53 0.44
N GLN A 216 15.57 21.83 1.70
CA GLN A 216 14.66 21.59 2.81
C GLN A 216 13.36 22.36 2.63
N ARG A 217 13.44 23.69 2.49
CA ARG A 217 12.28 24.58 2.42
C ARG A 217 11.47 24.43 1.14
N GLU A 218 12.13 24.33 -0.01
CA GLU A 218 11.47 24.42 -1.33
C GLU A 218 11.06 23.04 -1.88
N VAL A 219 11.73 21.97 -1.43
CA VAL A 219 11.52 20.61 -1.94
C VAL A 219 10.97 19.70 -0.85
N LEU A 220 11.73 19.44 0.21
CA LEU A 220 11.37 18.44 1.22
C LEU A 220 10.11 18.79 2.00
N GLU A 221 10.06 19.96 2.64
CA GLU A 221 8.93 20.38 3.48
C GLU A 221 7.64 20.48 2.67
N ARG A 222 7.73 20.96 1.42
CA ARG A 222 6.59 21.01 0.51
C ARG A 222 6.14 19.62 0.09
N ALA A 223 7.06 18.75 -0.33
CA ALA A 223 6.73 17.40 -0.79
C ALA A 223 6.12 16.56 0.33
N VAL A 224 6.73 16.57 1.52
CA VAL A 224 6.25 15.83 2.70
C VAL A 224 4.88 16.33 3.13
N ARG A 225 4.66 17.65 3.16
CA ARG A 225 3.34 18.21 3.49
C ARG A 225 2.26 17.73 2.52
N GLU A 226 2.50 17.86 1.21
CA GLU A 226 1.51 17.46 0.20
C GLU A 226 1.24 15.94 0.23
N VAL A 227 2.27 15.10 0.40
CA VAL A 227 2.09 13.64 0.55
C VAL A 227 1.23 13.32 1.78
N ASN A 228 1.55 13.94 2.92
CA ASN A 228 0.83 13.79 4.17
C ASN A 228 -0.58 14.39 4.14
N GLU A 229 -0.92 15.25 3.18
CA GLU A 229 -2.26 15.82 3.06
C GLU A 229 -3.14 15.02 2.08
N LEU A 230 -2.54 14.56 0.97
CA LEU A 230 -3.27 14.12 -0.21
C LEU A 230 -3.29 12.59 -0.43
N SER A 231 -2.51 11.80 0.33
CA SER A 231 -2.41 10.34 0.18
C SER A 231 -2.59 9.56 1.50
N ALA A 232 -2.65 8.22 1.47
CA ALA A 232 -2.55 7.34 2.65
C ALA A 232 -1.17 7.27 3.23
N ILE A 233 -0.16 7.83 2.59
CA ILE A 233 1.19 7.76 3.12
C ILE A 233 1.32 8.85 4.19
N GLU A 234 1.74 8.44 5.37
CA GLU A 234 2.30 9.32 6.37
C GLU A 234 3.82 9.17 6.33
N CYS A 235 4.52 10.29 6.18
CA CYS A 235 5.97 10.32 6.14
C CYS A 235 6.53 11.50 6.95
N SER A 236 7.70 11.28 7.52
CA SER A 236 8.57 12.31 8.08
C SER A 236 10.02 12.01 7.70
N TYR A 237 10.93 12.97 7.88
CA TYR A 237 12.34 12.76 7.56
C TYR A 237 13.25 13.34 8.64
N THR A 238 14.41 12.70 8.82
CA THR A 238 15.49 13.17 9.69
C THR A 238 16.78 13.33 8.86
N PRO A 239 17.40 14.51 8.84
CA PRO A 239 18.71 14.70 8.22
C PRO A 239 19.82 14.00 8.99
N ILE A 240 20.60 13.16 8.31
CA ILE A 240 21.80 12.52 8.86
C ILE A 240 23.01 13.40 8.51
N ARG A 241 23.78 13.77 9.53
CA ARG A 241 24.92 14.68 9.40
C ARG A 241 26.24 13.95 9.55
N SER A 242 27.20 14.31 8.73
CA SER A 242 28.57 13.82 8.84
C SER A 242 29.21 14.24 10.17
N PRO A 243 30.10 13.42 10.76
CA PRO A 243 30.92 13.81 11.91
C PRO A 243 32.01 14.84 11.56
N SER A 244 32.21 15.17 10.27
CA SER A 244 33.23 16.12 9.83
C SER A 244 32.93 17.57 10.22
N ARG A 245 33.95 18.44 10.10
CA ARG A 245 33.84 19.88 10.38
C ARG A 245 32.72 20.51 9.56
N GLY A 246 31.85 21.29 10.22
CA GLY A 246 30.66 21.90 9.61
C GLY A 246 29.43 20.99 9.54
N ARG A 247 29.56 19.70 9.88
CA ARG A 247 28.47 18.71 9.99
C ARG A 247 27.47 18.78 8.82
N PRO A 248 27.94 18.67 7.56
CA PRO A 248 27.05 18.70 6.40
C PRO A 248 26.06 17.55 6.46
N VAL A 249 24.87 17.77 5.93
CA VAL A 249 23.89 16.68 5.74
C VAL A 249 24.38 15.80 4.60
N VAL A 250 24.51 14.50 4.87
CA VAL A 250 25.03 13.49 3.92
C VAL A 250 23.96 12.50 3.49
N ALA A 251 22.91 12.33 4.29
CA ALA A 251 21.79 11.45 3.98
C ALA A 251 20.50 11.96 4.63
N LEU A 252 19.37 11.40 4.20
CA LEU A 252 18.05 11.58 4.78
C LEU A 252 17.50 10.23 5.16
N ARG A 253 16.93 10.13 6.36
CA ARG A 253 16.15 8.96 6.79
C ARG A 253 14.67 9.33 6.82
N PHE A 254 13.89 8.71 5.96
CA PHE A 254 12.44 8.81 5.94
C PHE A 254 11.83 7.74 6.84
N THR A 255 10.90 8.16 7.70
CA THR A 255 10.03 7.26 8.45
C THR A 255 8.69 7.19 7.74
N ILE A 256 8.23 5.98 7.38
CA ILE A 256 7.13 5.80 6.43
C ILE A 256 6.07 4.88 7.02
N ARG A 257 4.80 5.29 6.97
CA ARG A 257 3.67 4.53 7.47
C ARG A 257 2.45 4.67 6.57
N LYS A 258 1.55 3.71 6.66
CA LYS A 258 0.18 3.86 6.15
C LYS A 258 -0.65 4.58 7.21
N LYS A 259 -1.45 5.53 6.77
CA LYS A 259 -2.47 6.13 7.60
C LYS A 259 -3.59 5.13 7.83
N GLU A 260 -4.06 5.13 9.06
CA GLU A 260 -5.32 4.50 9.40
C GLU A 260 -6.46 5.16 8.63
N ARG A 261 -7.49 4.38 8.29
CA ARG A 261 -8.65 4.86 7.53
C ARG A 261 -9.29 6.11 8.14
N ALA A 262 -9.34 6.16 9.47
CA ALA A 262 -9.88 7.29 10.22
C ALA A 262 -9.02 8.57 10.07
N ALA A 263 -7.73 8.46 9.78
CA ALA A 263 -6.81 9.59 9.63
C ALA A 263 -6.73 10.14 8.19
N LEU A 264 -7.31 9.43 7.22
CA LEU A 264 -7.32 9.89 5.82
C LEU A 264 -8.18 11.14 5.66
N THR A 265 -7.72 12.09 4.85
CA THR A 265 -8.49 13.28 4.47
C THR A 265 -9.64 12.89 3.55
N SER A 266 -10.68 13.71 3.42
CA SER A 266 -11.81 13.41 2.52
C SER A 266 -11.36 13.13 1.07
N ALA A 267 -10.32 13.82 0.59
CA ALA A 267 -9.72 13.60 -0.72
C ALA A 267 -8.96 12.26 -0.81
N ALA A 268 -8.13 11.92 0.19
CA ALA A 268 -7.42 10.64 0.24
C ALA A 268 -8.37 9.45 0.45
N ARG A 269 -9.46 9.63 1.22
CA ARG A 269 -10.51 8.62 1.40
C ARG A 269 -11.26 8.33 0.11
N ALA A 270 -11.61 9.37 -0.66
CA ALA A 270 -12.34 9.20 -1.91
C ALA A 270 -11.53 8.42 -2.95
N THR A 271 -10.20 8.55 -2.91
CA THR A 271 -9.29 7.80 -3.77
C THR A 271 -9.08 6.39 -3.23
N GLU A 272 -8.48 6.21 -2.07
CA GLU A 272 -7.94 4.90 -1.68
C GLU A 272 -8.98 3.82 -1.32
N PHE A 273 -10.25 4.17 -1.14
CA PHE A 273 -11.34 3.20 -0.88
C PHE A 273 -12.26 2.94 -2.06
N ALA A 274 -12.02 3.56 -3.22
CA ALA A 274 -12.88 3.33 -4.37
C ALA A 274 -12.66 1.96 -5.02
N ILE A 275 -11.46 1.35 -4.94
CA ILE A 275 -11.24 -0.04 -5.36
C ILE A 275 -10.10 -0.68 -4.53
N ASP A 276 -10.44 -1.50 -3.53
CA ASP A 276 -9.56 -2.61 -3.14
C ASP A 276 -9.52 -3.58 -4.33
N PRO A 277 -8.38 -3.82 -5.01
CA PRO A 277 -8.30 -4.75 -6.13
C PRO A 277 -8.42 -6.23 -5.70
N VAL A 278 -8.78 -6.48 -4.43
CA VAL A 278 -9.12 -7.80 -3.91
C VAL A 278 -10.61 -7.79 -3.53
N GLY A 279 -11.48 -7.78 -4.56
CA GLY A 279 -12.82 -8.33 -4.39
C GLY A 279 -12.72 -9.74 -3.78
N PRO A 280 -13.74 -10.20 -3.03
CA PRO A 280 -13.63 -11.35 -2.13
C PRO A 280 -13.07 -12.57 -2.86
N VAL A 281 -11.80 -12.86 -2.61
CA VAL A 281 -11.21 -14.15 -2.97
C VAL A 281 -12.10 -15.19 -2.34
N GLY A 282 -12.58 -16.12 -3.18
CA GLY A 282 -13.41 -17.24 -2.76
C GLY A 282 -12.85 -17.88 -1.50
N LYS A 283 -13.78 -18.34 -0.66
CA LYS A 283 -13.55 -19.04 0.61
C LYS A 283 -12.35 -20.00 0.53
N GLY A 284 -11.23 -19.52 1.02
CA GLY A 284 -9.95 -20.23 1.17
C GLY A 284 -9.01 -19.26 1.85
N GLY A 285 -9.04 -19.26 3.19
CA GLY A 285 -8.47 -18.20 4.01
C GLY A 285 -7.00 -17.90 3.72
N PHE A 286 -6.73 -16.67 3.31
CA PHE A 286 -5.50 -15.98 3.64
C PHE A 286 -5.90 -14.77 4.49
N ALA A 287 -5.37 -14.73 5.70
CA ALA A 287 -5.57 -13.64 6.63
C ALA A 287 -5.14 -12.31 5.98
N ALA A 288 -5.95 -11.28 6.18
CA ALA A 288 -5.57 -9.91 5.88
C ALA A 288 -4.21 -9.60 6.54
N GLY A 289 -3.25 -9.11 5.75
CA GLY A 289 -2.00 -8.55 6.28
C GLY A 289 -0.80 -9.49 6.41
N ALA A 290 -0.88 -10.78 6.05
CA ALA A 290 0.30 -11.63 6.03
C ALA A 290 1.19 -11.31 4.81
N ARG A 291 2.28 -10.58 5.04
CA ARG A 291 3.38 -10.38 4.08
C ARG A 291 3.90 -11.75 3.59
N ASP A 292 3.97 -11.98 2.28
CA ASP A 292 4.54 -13.22 1.71
C ASP A 292 6.02 -13.32 2.12
N ALA A 293 6.35 -14.32 2.94
CA ALA A 293 7.71 -14.56 3.45
C ALA A 293 8.71 -14.91 2.33
N ASP A 294 8.21 -15.24 1.14
CA ASP A 294 8.97 -15.49 -0.08
C ASP A 294 9.03 -14.25 -1.01
N THR A 295 8.67 -13.07 -0.49
CA THR A 295 8.89 -11.78 -1.17
C THR A 295 10.36 -11.42 -1.10
N VAL A 296 10.99 -11.25 -2.26
CA VAL A 296 12.35 -10.75 -2.40
C VAL A 296 12.38 -9.28 -1.99
N ASP A 297 13.23 -8.94 -1.03
CA ASP A 297 13.40 -7.58 -0.55
C ASP A 297 14.10 -6.70 -1.58
N LEU A 298 13.62 -5.46 -1.68
CA LEU A 298 13.94 -4.51 -2.73
C LEU A 298 15.40 -4.01 -2.71
N GLU A 299 16.07 -4.08 -1.57
CA GLU A 299 17.40 -3.45 -1.39
C GLU A 299 18.56 -4.43 -1.55
N ASP A 300 18.37 -5.70 -1.22
CA ASP A 300 19.46 -6.69 -1.19
C ASP A 300 19.14 -8.02 -1.89
N GLY A 301 17.95 -8.15 -2.48
CA GLY A 301 17.57 -9.35 -3.23
C GLY A 301 17.32 -10.60 -2.38
N LYS A 302 17.21 -10.47 -1.04
CA LYS A 302 16.97 -11.59 -0.12
C LYS A 302 15.52 -11.68 0.28
N THR A 303 14.99 -12.89 0.46
CA THR A 303 13.64 -13.06 1.01
C THR A 303 13.62 -12.88 2.53
N ASP A 304 12.42 -12.68 3.10
CA ASP A 304 12.23 -12.68 4.55
C ASP A 304 12.68 -14.01 5.21
N ARG A 305 12.81 -15.10 4.45
CA ARG A 305 13.37 -16.39 4.91
C ARG A 305 14.88 -16.45 4.92
N ASP A 306 15.56 -15.64 4.11
CA ASP A 306 17.02 -15.65 3.93
C ASP A 306 17.74 -14.72 4.91
N ARG A 307 17.00 -13.90 5.65
CA ARG A 307 17.56 -12.90 6.57
C ARG A 307 17.64 -13.43 8.02
N PRO A 308 18.80 -13.28 8.70
CA PRO A 308 18.89 -13.51 10.14
C PRO A 308 17.99 -12.52 10.88
N VAL A 309 17.35 -12.96 11.96
CA VAL A 309 16.31 -12.17 12.63
C VAL A 309 16.96 -11.04 13.43
N SER A 310 16.85 -9.79 12.96
CA SER A 310 17.34 -8.62 13.69
C SER A 310 16.56 -8.41 14.99
N VAL A 311 17.20 -7.82 16.01
CA VAL A 311 16.56 -7.47 17.29
C VAL A 311 15.28 -6.66 17.06
N LEU A 312 15.36 -5.61 16.23
CA LEU A 312 14.21 -4.78 15.88
C LEU A 312 13.13 -5.58 15.12
N GLY A 313 13.54 -6.49 14.24
CA GLY A 313 12.64 -7.38 13.52
C GLY A 313 11.95 -8.42 14.40
N LEU A 314 12.55 -8.82 15.53
CA LEU A 314 11.93 -9.69 16.54
C LEU A 314 10.91 -8.92 17.39
N LYS A 315 11.27 -7.71 17.82
CA LYS A 315 10.36 -6.82 18.58
C LYS A 315 9.06 -6.57 17.81
N ARG A 316 9.17 -6.25 16.52
CA ARG A 316 8.01 -5.98 15.63
C ARG A 316 7.16 -7.21 15.32
N ARG A 317 7.64 -8.42 15.58
CA ARG A 317 6.88 -9.66 15.36
C ARG A 317 6.01 -10.03 16.56
N VAL A 318 6.23 -9.42 17.72
CA VAL A 318 5.31 -9.53 18.86
C VAL A 318 4.18 -8.52 18.65
N SER A 319 2.95 -8.99 18.60
CA SER A 319 1.78 -8.16 18.33
C SER A 319 1.44 -7.23 19.50
N ASP A 320 0.90 -6.05 19.21
CA ASP A 320 0.48 -5.08 20.23
C ASP A 320 -0.57 -5.67 21.19
N THR A 321 -1.47 -6.51 20.66
CA THR A 321 -2.47 -7.23 21.47
C THR A 321 -1.81 -8.21 22.46
N ALA A 322 -0.75 -8.91 22.05
CA ALA A 322 -0.01 -9.79 22.94
C ALA A 322 0.75 -8.99 24.03
N LEU A 323 1.31 -7.83 23.68
CA LEU A 323 1.96 -6.93 24.65
C LEU A 323 0.97 -6.38 25.67
N GLU A 324 -0.21 -5.95 25.24
CA GLU A 324 -1.29 -5.49 26.12
C GLU A 324 -1.78 -6.59 27.07
N GLN A 325 -1.97 -7.81 26.56
CA GLN A 325 -2.36 -8.97 27.38
C GLN A 325 -1.30 -9.30 28.43
N LEU A 326 -0.01 -9.32 28.05
CA LEU A 326 1.07 -9.61 28.98
C LEU A 326 1.25 -8.50 30.04
N ARG A 327 1.03 -7.24 29.69
CA ARG A 327 1.03 -6.12 30.66
C ARG A 327 -0.11 -6.26 31.67
N ALA A 328 -1.28 -6.72 31.22
CA ALA A 328 -2.43 -6.96 32.10
C ALA A 328 -2.24 -8.20 32.99
N GLU A 329 -1.62 -9.26 32.45
CA GLU A 329 -1.39 -10.52 33.17
C GLU A 329 -0.20 -10.45 34.15
N TYR A 330 0.82 -9.63 33.85
CA TYR A 330 2.03 -9.48 34.66
C TYR A 330 2.32 -8.00 34.99
N PRO A 331 1.46 -7.30 35.78
CA PRO A 331 1.61 -5.87 36.07
C PRO A 331 2.89 -5.51 36.84
N GLY A 332 3.53 -6.49 37.49
CA GLY A 332 4.82 -6.31 38.18
C GLY A 332 6.06 -6.52 37.28
N THR A 333 5.88 -6.86 36.01
CA THR A 333 6.97 -7.07 35.04
C THR A 333 6.98 -5.94 34.03
N ASP A 334 8.12 -5.29 33.85
CA ASP A 334 8.30 -4.31 32.77
C ASP A 334 8.38 -5.05 31.42
N ILE A 335 7.24 -5.13 30.72
CA ILE A 335 7.08 -5.88 29.48
C ILE A 335 7.92 -5.28 28.35
N ASP A 336 8.15 -3.97 28.34
CA ASP A 336 8.95 -3.31 27.31
C ASP A 336 10.44 -3.63 27.47
N VAL A 337 10.94 -3.59 28.71
CA VAL A 337 12.31 -4.04 29.03
C VAL A 337 12.47 -5.55 28.82
N ALA A 338 11.44 -6.35 29.12
CA ALA A 338 11.45 -7.79 28.85
C ALA A 338 11.50 -8.09 27.34
N LEU A 339 10.79 -7.31 26.53
CA LEU A 339 10.77 -7.42 25.07
C LEU A 339 12.15 -7.14 24.46
N ASP A 340 12.85 -6.12 24.95
CA ASP A 340 14.23 -5.83 24.55
C ASP A 340 15.17 -6.99 24.87
N ARG A 341 15.15 -7.47 26.13
CA ARG A 341 16.01 -8.58 26.57
C ARG A 341 15.73 -9.87 25.81
N TRP A 342 14.46 -10.16 25.55
CA TRP A 342 14.07 -11.33 24.76
C TRP A 342 14.54 -11.22 23.32
N ALA A 343 14.34 -10.07 22.68
CA ALA A 343 14.72 -9.86 21.28
C ALA A 343 16.25 -9.92 21.10
N ASP A 344 17.01 -9.36 22.03
CA ASP A 344 18.49 -9.47 22.06
C ASP A 344 18.94 -10.93 22.18
N TRP A 345 18.40 -11.67 23.15
CA TRP A 345 18.71 -13.09 23.32
C TRP A 345 18.30 -13.94 22.10
N ALA A 346 17.10 -13.71 21.58
CA ALA A 346 16.53 -14.45 20.46
C ALA A 346 17.27 -14.19 19.14
N SER A 347 17.86 -13.00 18.96
CA SER A 347 18.68 -12.68 17.78
C SER A 347 19.96 -13.52 17.70
N GLY A 348 20.45 -14.02 18.84
CA GLY A 348 21.64 -14.88 18.94
C GLY A 348 21.36 -16.39 18.82
N GLN A 349 20.10 -16.81 18.72
CA GLN A 349 19.73 -18.23 18.63
C GLN A 349 19.64 -18.68 17.16
N ALA A 350 20.25 -19.83 16.81
CA ALA A 350 20.28 -20.37 15.45
C ALA A 350 18.94 -20.99 14.97
N GLY A 351 17.80 -20.58 15.54
CA GLY A 351 16.49 -21.20 15.36
C GLY A 351 15.43 -20.28 14.75
N LYS A 352 14.57 -20.83 13.87
CA LYS A 352 13.40 -20.13 13.32
C LYS A 352 12.34 -19.94 14.40
N ILE A 353 12.26 -18.75 15.01
CA ILE A 353 11.10 -18.36 15.83
C ILE A 353 9.88 -18.27 14.90
N ARG A 354 9.01 -19.28 14.97
CA ARG A 354 7.82 -19.40 14.11
C ARG A 354 6.67 -18.52 14.59
N ASN A 355 6.44 -18.47 15.90
CA ASN A 355 5.43 -17.65 16.55
C ASN A 355 6.11 -16.81 17.64
N ALA A 356 6.25 -15.51 17.38
CA ALA A 356 6.94 -14.58 18.26
C ALA A 356 6.12 -14.28 19.52
N ASP A 357 4.79 -14.13 19.39
CA ASP A 357 3.88 -13.90 20.53
C ASP A 357 4.00 -15.03 21.57
N LEU A 358 3.91 -16.29 21.14
CA LEU A 358 4.01 -17.44 22.04
C LEU A 358 5.42 -17.58 22.64
N ALA A 359 6.46 -17.33 21.83
CA ALA A 359 7.84 -17.41 22.28
C ALA A 359 8.17 -16.33 23.32
N PHE A 360 7.65 -15.11 23.12
CA PHE A 360 7.82 -14.00 24.04
C PHE A 360 6.98 -14.19 25.31
N ALA A 361 5.72 -14.61 25.19
CA ALA A 361 4.88 -14.92 26.35
C ALA A 361 5.50 -16.00 27.25
N GLY A 362 6.11 -17.03 26.66
CA GLY A 362 6.85 -18.05 27.41
C GLY A 362 8.12 -17.51 28.09
N PHE A 363 8.77 -16.50 27.49
CA PHE A 363 9.90 -15.81 28.10
C PHE A 363 9.47 -14.95 29.29
N VAL A 364 8.39 -14.16 29.15
CA VAL A 364 7.82 -13.35 30.24
C VAL A 364 7.40 -14.23 31.41
N ARG A 365 6.76 -15.38 31.13
CA ARG A 365 6.38 -16.35 32.16
C ARG A 365 7.57 -16.86 32.97
N LYS A 366 8.65 -17.23 32.29
CA LYS A 366 9.91 -17.65 32.94
C LYS A 366 10.56 -16.51 33.71
N LEU A 367 10.54 -15.29 33.15
CA LEU A 367 11.11 -14.10 33.79
C LEU A 367 10.35 -13.73 35.08
N ALA A 368 9.04 -13.92 35.08
CA ALA A 368 8.16 -13.75 36.24
C ALA A 368 8.20 -14.96 37.21
N GLY A 369 8.95 -16.02 36.90
CA GLY A 369 9.16 -17.18 37.76
C GLY A 369 8.04 -18.24 37.80
N GLU A 370 6.97 -18.09 36.99
CA GLU A 370 5.68 -18.81 36.90
C GLU A 370 5.03 -19.30 38.24
N ALA A 371 3.75 -19.01 38.54
CA ALA A 371 2.59 -18.87 37.65
C ALA A 371 1.57 -17.81 38.13
N PRO A 372 0.69 -17.25 37.27
CA PRO A 372 -0.59 -16.72 37.73
C PRO A 372 -1.61 -17.87 37.92
N PRO A 373 -2.13 -18.15 39.12
CA PRO A 373 -3.20 -19.12 39.28
C PRO A 373 -4.58 -18.47 39.10
N VAL A 374 -5.34 -19.11 38.21
CA VAL A 374 -6.80 -19.11 38.06
C VAL A 374 -7.45 -17.75 37.78
N VAL A 375 -7.76 -17.53 36.50
CA VAL A 375 -8.89 -16.71 36.09
C VAL A 375 -10.15 -17.33 36.71
N VAL A 376 -10.60 -16.79 37.85
CA VAL A 376 -12.01 -16.92 38.21
C VAL A 376 -12.74 -16.03 37.22
N ALA A 377 -13.14 -16.63 36.10
CA ALA A 377 -14.22 -16.07 35.33
C ALA A 377 -15.39 -15.96 36.32
N ALA A 378 -15.86 -14.73 36.58
CA ALA A 378 -17.20 -14.56 37.13
C ALA A 378 -18.10 -15.49 36.30
N PRO A 379 -18.94 -16.34 36.93
CA PRO A 379 -19.78 -17.23 36.17
C PRO A 379 -20.56 -16.35 35.21
N ALA A 380 -20.37 -16.56 33.90
CA ALA A 380 -21.30 -16.06 32.93
C ALA A 380 -22.68 -16.48 33.43
N PRO A 381 -23.69 -15.58 33.43
CA PRO A 381 -25.03 -15.99 33.80
C PRO A 381 -25.34 -17.24 32.99
N ALA A 382 -25.66 -18.33 33.69
CA ALA A 382 -25.83 -19.64 33.07
C ALA A 382 -26.81 -19.47 31.90
N LEU A 383 -26.28 -19.54 30.68
CA LEU A 383 -27.13 -19.59 29.50
C LEU A 383 -27.98 -20.85 29.68
N PRO A 384 -29.32 -20.73 29.66
CA PRO A 384 -30.17 -21.89 29.75
C PRO A 384 -29.76 -22.85 28.62
N ALA A 385 -29.60 -24.13 28.96
CA ALA A 385 -29.29 -25.16 27.98
C ALA A 385 -30.26 -25.05 26.79
N PRO A 386 -29.80 -25.15 25.53
CA PRO A 386 -30.68 -25.07 24.37
C PRO A 386 -31.69 -26.21 24.46
N ARG A 387 -32.94 -25.86 24.80
CA ARG A 387 -34.09 -26.76 24.67
C ARG A 387 -34.46 -26.80 23.20
N GLY A 388 -34.70 -28.00 22.68
CA GLY A 388 -34.62 -28.28 21.24
C GLY A 388 -35.63 -27.53 20.35
N THR A 389 -35.15 -27.30 19.12
CA THR A 389 -35.88 -27.13 17.85
C THR A 389 -37.05 -26.14 17.82
N HIS A 390 -36.71 -24.86 17.83
CA HIS A 390 -37.61 -23.75 17.49
C HIS A 390 -37.72 -23.51 15.96
N GLN A 391 -37.69 -24.55 15.13
CA GLN A 391 -37.82 -24.39 13.67
C GLN A 391 -39.13 -23.67 13.29
N GLY A 392 -40.23 -23.98 13.99
CA GLY A 392 -41.51 -23.28 13.80
C GLY A 392 -41.48 -21.80 14.17
N LEU A 393 -40.67 -21.36 15.14
CA LEU A 393 -40.49 -19.93 15.42
C LEU A 393 -39.61 -19.26 14.37
N ILE A 394 -38.57 -19.97 13.91
CA ILE A 394 -37.68 -19.50 12.84
C ILE A 394 -38.49 -19.27 11.56
N ASP A 395 -39.34 -20.22 11.18
CA ASP A 395 -40.14 -20.14 9.96
C ASP A 395 -41.20 -19.03 10.05
N ARG A 396 -41.86 -18.89 11.21
CA ARG A 396 -42.84 -17.81 11.42
C ARG A 396 -42.17 -16.44 11.44
N LEU A 397 -41.06 -16.29 12.15
CA LEU A 397 -40.31 -15.03 12.18
C LEU A 397 -39.70 -14.71 10.82
N ALA A 398 -39.28 -15.70 10.04
CA ALA A 398 -38.80 -15.52 8.67
C ALA A 398 -39.87 -14.96 7.72
N ALA A 399 -41.15 -15.27 7.99
CA ALA A 399 -42.30 -14.76 7.25
C ALA A 399 -42.67 -13.31 7.62
N GLU A 400 -42.15 -12.77 8.72
CA GLU A 400 -42.41 -11.40 9.15
C GLU A 400 -41.68 -10.35 8.29
N PRO A 401 -42.23 -9.12 8.20
CA PRO A 401 -41.56 -7.97 7.63
C PRO A 401 -40.15 -7.72 8.21
N LEU A 402 -39.27 -7.16 7.38
CA LEU A 402 -37.85 -6.98 7.72
C LEU A 402 -37.63 -6.07 8.95
N ASP A 403 -38.48 -5.07 9.13
CA ASP A 403 -38.47 -4.13 10.25
C ASP A 403 -38.81 -4.83 11.57
N VAL A 404 -39.80 -5.72 11.59
CA VAL A 404 -40.16 -6.55 12.75
C VAL A 404 -38.97 -7.43 13.16
N ARG A 405 -38.36 -8.13 12.20
CA ARG A 405 -37.17 -8.96 12.43
C ARG A 405 -35.97 -8.15 12.91
N THR A 406 -35.77 -6.95 12.38
CA THR A 406 -34.66 -6.08 12.75
C THR A 406 -34.84 -5.51 14.15
N ARG A 407 -36.07 -5.16 14.54
CA ARG A 407 -36.39 -4.73 15.90
C ARG A 407 -36.15 -5.85 16.92
N LEU A 408 -36.63 -7.06 16.62
CA LEU A 408 -36.42 -8.23 17.49
C LEU A 408 -34.95 -8.63 17.57
N TYR A 409 -34.18 -8.49 16.49
CA TYR A 409 -32.73 -8.71 16.55
C TYR A 409 -32.02 -7.66 17.40
N LYS A 410 -32.39 -6.38 17.33
CA LYS A 410 -31.85 -5.35 18.24
C LYS A 410 -32.14 -5.69 19.70
N ARG A 411 -33.35 -6.18 19.99
CA ARG A 411 -33.72 -6.66 21.32
C ARG A 411 -32.91 -7.88 21.76
N ALA A 412 -32.71 -8.84 20.85
CA ALA A 412 -31.82 -9.98 21.10
C ALA A 412 -30.37 -9.53 21.40
N ARG A 413 -29.88 -8.47 20.73
CA ARG A 413 -28.56 -7.87 21.01
C ARG A 413 -28.46 -7.26 22.41
N GLU A 414 -29.52 -6.62 22.91
CA GLU A 414 -29.59 -6.14 24.30
C GLU A 414 -29.55 -7.29 25.31
N LEU A 415 -30.10 -8.45 24.95
CA LEU A 415 -30.13 -9.67 25.77
C LEU A 415 -28.87 -10.55 25.60
N GLY A 416 -27.86 -10.07 24.86
CA GLY A 416 -26.56 -10.74 24.73
C GLY A 416 -26.41 -11.66 23.51
N ALA A 417 -27.29 -11.59 22.52
CA ALA A 417 -27.14 -12.36 21.28
C ALA A 417 -25.87 -11.94 20.51
N PRO A 418 -25.17 -12.89 19.85
CA PRO A 418 -23.96 -12.60 19.09
C PRO A 418 -24.25 -11.67 17.91
N GLU A 419 -23.23 -10.97 17.42
CA GLU A 419 -23.38 -10.13 16.24
C GLU A 419 -23.41 -11.00 14.98
N VAL A 420 -24.55 -10.99 14.29
CA VAL A 420 -24.80 -11.80 13.09
C VAL A 420 -24.94 -10.90 11.87
N ARG A 421 -24.09 -11.12 10.86
CA ARG A 421 -24.21 -10.42 9.58
C ARG A 421 -25.50 -10.83 8.88
N ALA A 422 -26.27 -9.86 8.41
CA ALA A 422 -27.62 -10.08 7.87
C ALA A 422 -28.51 -10.87 8.84
N ALA A 423 -28.52 -10.47 10.12
CA ALA A 423 -29.26 -11.14 11.19
C ALA A 423 -30.76 -11.30 10.90
N SER A 424 -31.37 -10.32 10.25
CA SER A 424 -32.79 -10.35 9.87
C SER A 424 -33.09 -11.27 8.67
N ALA A 425 -32.08 -11.86 8.02
CA ALA A 425 -32.28 -12.83 6.95
C ALA A 425 -32.74 -14.18 7.52
N ALA A 426 -33.70 -14.83 6.87
CA ALA A 426 -34.29 -16.10 7.31
C ALA A 426 -33.25 -17.18 7.66
N SER A 427 -32.19 -17.28 6.86
CA SER A 427 -31.09 -18.24 7.06
C SER A 427 -30.24 -17.98 8.31
N ASN A 428 -30.42 -16.85 9.00
CA ASN A 428 -29.61 -16.44 10.15
C ASN A 428 -30.43 -16.26 11.44
N ILE A 429 -31.76 -16.32 11.36
CA ILE A 429 -32.66 -16.15 12.52
C ILE A 429 -32.37 -17.19 13.62
N HIS A 430 -32.08 -18.44 13.24
CA HIS A 430 -31.75 -19.52 14.16
C HIS A 430 -30.56 -19.23 15.09
N LYS A 431 -29.72 -18.23 14.76
CA LYS A 431 -28.52 -17.88 15.54
C LYS A 431 -28.82 -16.99 16.74
N TRP A 432 -30.01 -16.41 16.82
CA TRP A 432 -30.37 -15.42 17.84
C TRP A 432 -31.83 -15.46 18.31
N VAL A 433 -32.72 -16.17 17.60
CA VAL A 433 -34.17 -16.20 17.91
C VAL A 433 -34.48 -16.70 19.32
N ASP A 434 -33.65 -17.58 19.88
CA ASP A 434 -33.84 -18.15 21.22
C ASP A 434 -33.80 -17.08 22.32
N TRP A 435 -33.08 -15.97 22.11
CA TRP A 435 -33.00 -14.86 23.06
C TRP A 435 -34.28 -14.04 23.15
N VAL A 436 -35.17 -14.15 22.16
CA VAL A 436 -36.45 -13.42 22.10
C VAL A 436 -37.63 -14.37 21.90
N ALA A 437 -37.48 -15.67 22.14
CA ALA A 437 -38.47 -16.68 21.80
C ALA A 437 -39.87 -16.41 22.40
N GLU A 438 -39.94 -15.88 23.63
CA GLU A 438 -41.21 -15.50 24.28
C GLU A 438 -41.85 -14.26 23.63
N GLU A 439 -41.05 -13.26 23.25
CA GLU A 439 -41.52 -12.06 22.55
C GLU A 439 -41.99 -12.41 21.13
N VAL A 440 -41.28 -13.32 20.43
CA VAL A 440 -41.72 -13.84 19.14
C VAL A 440 -43.03 -14.64 19.28
N ALA A 441 -43.16 -15.46 20.33
CA ALA A 441 -44.40 -16.19 20.60
C ALA A 441 -45.58 -15.27 20.97
N GLY A 442 -45.31 -14.08 21.55
CA GLY A 442 -46.31 -13.09 21.93
C GLY A 442 -46.72 -12.12 20.80
N VAL A 443 -45.77 -11.69 19.97
CA VAL A 443 -46.00 -10.80 18.81
C VAL A 443 -46.78 -11.50 17.70
N LEU A 444 -46.70 -12.83 17.63
CA LEU A 444 -47.31 -13.65 16.60
C LEU A 444 -48.63 -14.33 17.03
N ARG A 445 -49.22 -13.97 18.17
CA ARG A 445 -50.54 -14.50 18.57
C ARG A 445 -51.70 -13.85 17.84
#